data_AF-A0A5J4Q150-F1
#
_entry.id   AF-A0A5J4Q150-F1
#
_cell.length_a   1.000
_cell.length_b   1.000
_cell.length_c   1.000
_cell.angle_alpha   90.00
_cell.angle_beta   90.00
_cell.angle_gamma   90.00
#
_symmetry.space_group_name_H-M   'P 1'
#
loop_
_entity.id
_entity.type
_entity.pdbx_description
1 polymer ?
#
loop_
_entity_poly.entity_id
_entity_poly.type
_entity_poly.pdbx_seq_one_letter_code
_entity_poly.pdbx_strand_id
1 'polypeptide(L)'
;ESDYAGYTVEKNEDTDMPLQRIGVSYVLNESVTDSPQMILLTDRAVYRPGQTVYVKGIAYRSQTDTANVIAGENYTLSLTDANRRKIGEKEVHTNEFGSFTAEFVLPSGGLNGEYYLKTKEGSASIRVEEYKRPTFDIVFAPQEGTYRLGDSLLVKGTVKTYSGVPVQEASVKYTVTRRSYTWLRLFNNDETILASGSVMPDEAGEFTVPLLLKGEKAANSFFTYQIEATVTNVAGETQTSAMSIAAGNRSLLLSAKIDRLICKENAGSVVFSAVNLMDMPVNVPGEYKLFPITALNSPAYADTFVSNVETSLSAWQSLPSGAYKLAVSATDEQGRKADYEQEVVLFSINDTRPPVDTKLWYYPVNTKFDASHPASFLFGTSEKDAYILTDIRCGNRRLESNVLHLSDSVMRFHYPYKEEYGDGLVLSFCFVKAGQLYRQQFSLEKKLPEKELKITREVFRDNLRPGQEEEWRFTVKTPQGLPAEAEMLTFMYDASLD
;
A
#
# COMPACT_ATOMS: atom_id res chain seq x y z
N GLU A 1 -1.19 37.46 9.28
CA GLU A 1 -0.28 37.91 8.21
C GLU A 1 0.82 36.87 8.08
N SER A 2 1.06 36.38 6.87
CA SER A 2 2.15 35.45 6.59
C SER A 2 3.45 36.25 6.47
N ASP A 3 4.19 36.35 7.58
CA ASP A 3 5.56 36.88 7.57
C ASP A 3 6.43 36.01 6.67
N TYR A 4 6.63 36.45 5.43
CA TYR A 4 7.65 35.90 4.56
C TYR A 4 9.00 36.31 5.14
N ALA A 5 9.68 35.37 5.81
CA ALA A 5 11.09 35.56 6.18
C ALA A 5 11.93 35.50 4.89
N GLY A 6 12.30 36.66 4.38
CA GLY A 6 13.34 36.80 3.37
C GLY A 6 14.68 36.97 4.05
N TYR A 7 15.72 36.33 3.53
CA TYR A 7 17.08 36.45 4.01
C TYR A 7 17.98 37.01 2.91
N THR A 8 18.87 37.93 3.27
CA THR A 8 20.07 38.26 2.51
C THR A 8 21.27 37.66 3.23
N VAL A 9 22.27 37.20 2.48
CA VAL A 9 23.57 36.83 3.05
C VAL A 9 24.56 37.88 2.59
N GLU A 10 25.22 38.51 3.54
CA GLU A 10 26.16 39.60 3.30
C GLU A 10 27.48 39.31 4.02
N LYS A 11 28.61 39.69 3.41
CA LYS A 11 29.92 39.62 4.06
C LYS A 11 30.71 40.89 3.80
N ASN A 12 30.85 41.73 4.81
CA ASN A 12 31.43 43.08 4.68
C ASN A 12 30.63 43.91 3.65
N GLU A 13 31.27 44.38 2.57
CA GLU A 13 30.62 45.14 1.49
C GLU A 13 29.99 44.23 0.40
N ASP A 14 30.13 42.91 0.51
CA ASP A 14 29.52 41.97 -0.43
C ASP A 14 28.03 41.77 -0.10
N THR A 15 27.17 42.39 -0.92
CA THR A 15 25.72 42.27 -0.88
C THR A 15 25.16 41.65 -2.16
N ASP A 16 25.97 40.91 -2.93
CA ASP A 16 25.62 40.48 -4.29
C ASP A 16 24.53 39.39 -4.31
N MET A 17 24.14 38.87 -3.14
CA MET A 17 23.03 37.94 -3.02
C MET A 17 21.69 38.69 -2.91
N PRO A 18 20.83 38.65 -3.95
CA PRO A 18 19.50 39.25 -3.87
C PRO A 18 18.65 38.54 -2.81
N LEU A 19 17.71 39.27 -2.20
CA LEU A 19 16.79 38.77 -1.18
C LEU A 19 16.24 37.39 -1.56
N GLN A 20 16.66 36.37 -0.82
CA GLN A 20 16.16 35.02 -1.01
C GLN A 20 14.93 34.81 -0.14
N ARG A 21 13.80 34.53 -0.78
CA ARG A 21 12.63 34.03 -0.08
C ARG A 21 12.85 32.55 0.21
N ILE A 22 13.31 32.25 1.43
CA ILE A 22 13.29 30.89 1.96
C ILE A 22 11.85 30.64 2.40
N GLY A 23 10.99 30.34 1.42
CA GLY A 23 9.61 29.95 1.71
C GLY A 23 9.64 28.73 2.62
N VAL A 24 9.00 28.84 3.78
CA VAL A 24 8.64 27.67 4.59
C VAL A 24 7.50 27.00 3.84
N SER A 25 7.75 25.81 3.30
CA SER A 25 6.67 25.00 2.74
C SER A 25 5.83 24.52 3.92
N TYR A 26 4.71 25.19 4.17
CA TYR A 26 3.77 24.80 5.22
C TYR A 26 3.24 23.39 4.96
N VAL A 27 3.61 22.43 5.79
CA VAL A 27 2.74 21.29 6.13
C VAL A 27 2.94 20.98 7.61
N LEU A 28 2.01 21.50 8.42
CA LEU A 28 1.34 20.87 9.56
C LEU A 28 0.34 21.90 10.09
N ASN A 29 -0.57 22.29 9.21
CA ASN A 29 -1.92 22.65 9.61
C ASN A 29 -2.78 21.65 8.83
N GLU A 30 -2.82 20.39 9.29
CA GLU A 30 -4.13 19.77 9.28
C GLU A 30 -4.91 20.63 10.26
N SER A 31 -5.64 21.62 9.72
CA SER A 31 -6.74 22.22 10.45
C SER A 31 -7.47 21.03 11.08
N VAL A 32 -7.38 20.91 12.40
CA VAL A 32 -8.13 19.94 13.17
C VAL A 32 -9.56 20.11 12.72
N THR A 33 -10.01 19.24 11.81
CA THR A 33 -11.36 19.28 11.33
C THR A 33 -12.15 18.58 12.40
N ASP A 34 -12.43 19.33 13.48
CA ASP A 34 -13.52 19.02 14.41
C ASP A 34 -14.87 19.21 13.70
N SER A 35 -14.98 18.61 12.51
CA SER A 35 -16.21 18.49 11.77
C SER A 35 -16.80 17.13 12.09
N PRO A 36 -18.11 17.06 12.35
CA PRO A 36 -18.78 15.78 12.48
C PRO A 36 -18.62 14.99 11.18
N GLN A 37 -18.30 13.70 11.33
CA GLN A 37 -18.16 12.73 10.24
C GLN A 37 -19.10 11.56 10.51
N MET A 38 -19.50 10.87 9.43
CA MET A 38 -20.27 9.64 9.55
C MET A 38 -19.84 8.60 8.52
N ILE A 39 -19.60 7.39 9.01
CA ILE A 39 -19.43 6.19 8.17
C ILE A 39 -20.79 5.50 8.06
N LEU A 40 -21.18 5.13 6.84
CA LEU A 40 -22.35 4.29 6.56
C LEU A 40 -21.87 2.95 6.00
N LEU A 41 -22.36 1.85 6.56
CA LEU A 41 -22.08 0.48 6.16
C LEU A 41 -23.37 -0.23 5.78
N THR A 42 -23.34 -1.07 4.75
CA THR A 42 -24.44 -1.95 4.36
C THR A 42 -24.04 -3.40 4.50
N ASP A 43 -25.01 -4.30 4.68
CA ASP A 43 -24.72 -5.73 4.83
C ASP A 43 -24.19 -6.38 3.54
N ARG A 44 -24.48 -5.79 2.38
CA ARG A 44 -24.07 -6.25 1.04
C ARG A 44 -23.83 -5.06 0.10
N ALA A 45 -23.12 -5.30 -0.99
CA ALA A 45 -22.96 -4.33 -2.07
C ALA A 45 -24.08 -4.43 -3.14
N VAL A 46 -24.70 -5.61 -3.31
CA VAL A 46 -25.70 -5.87 -4.37
C VAL A 46 -26.99 -6.45 -3.79
N TYR A 47 -28.14 -5.95 -4.27
CA TYR A 47 -29.48 -6.34 -3.86
C TYR A 47 -30.38 -6.57 -5.08
N ARG A 48 -31.48 -7.30 -4.87
CA ARG A 48 -32.57 -7.42 -5.83
C ARG A 48 -33.72 -6.47 -5.48
N PRO A 49 -34.56 -6.08 -6.46
CA PRO A 49 -35.85 -5.46 -6.19
C PRO A 49 -36.64 -6.23 -5.12
N GLY A 50 -37.25 -5.51 -4.17
CA GLY A 50 -38.00 -6.10 -3.06
C GLY A 50 -37.17 -6.53 -1.84
N GLN A 51 -35.83 -6.57 -1.91
CA GLN A 51 -35.00 -6.94 -0.75
C GLN A 51 -34.86 -5.82 0.27
N THR A 52 -34.62 -6.20 1.52
CA THR A 52 -34.28 -5.27 2.60
C THR A 52 -32.78 -4.99 2.61
N VAL A 53 -32.43 -3.71 2.59
CA VAL A 53 -31.07 -3.18 2.81
C VAL A 53 -30.92 -2.87 4.29
N TYR A 54 -29.94 -3.48 4.97
CA TYR A 54 -29.61 -3.15 6.35
C TYR A 54 -28.44 -2.15 6.38
N VAL A 55 -28.55 -1.11 7.21
CA VAL A 55 -27.60 -0.01 7.28
C VAL A 55 -27.14 0.17 8.72
N LYS A 56 -25.82 0.31 8.91
CA LYS A 56 -25.21 0.79 10.15
C LYS A 56 -24.57 2.15 9.89
N GLY A 57 -24.91 3.16 10.70
CA GLY A 57 -24.21 4.43 10.72
C GLY A 57 -23.36 4.59 11.96
N ILE A 58 -22.17 5.19 11.84
CA ILE A 58 -21.27 5.52 12.97
C ILE A 58 -20.84 6.97 12.84
N ALA A 59 -21.25 7.80 13.81
CA ALA A 59 -20.98 9.23 13.86
C ALA A 59 -19.87 9.56 14.86
N TYR A 60 -18.90 10.36 14.43
CA TYR A 60 -17.76 10.75 15.28
C TYR A 60 -17.20 12.11 14.87
N ARG A 61 -16.44 12.72 15.78
CA ARG A 61 -15.58 13.90 15.54
C ARG A 61 -14.14 13.45 15.63
N SER A 62 -13.33 13.76 14.63
CA SER A 62 -11.90 13.49 14.65
C SER A 62 -11.14 14.75 15.02
N GLN A 63 -10.16 14.59 15.91
CA GLN A 63 -9.12 15.57 16.23
C GLN A 63 -7.76 14.93 15.95
N THR A 64 -6.67 15.71 16.03
CA THR A 64 -5.31 15.22 15.72
C THR A 64 -4.92 13.99 16.53
N ASP A 65 -5.29 13.95 17.81
CA ASP A 65 -4.90 12.89 18.74
C ASP A 65 -6.08 12.09 19.28
N THR A 66 -7.33 12.47 18.98
CA THR A 66 -8.55 11.87 19.54
C THR A 66 -9.67 11.74 18.53
N ALA A 67 -10.54 10.75 18.73
CA ALA A 67 -11.81 10.65 18.05
C ALA A 67 -12.88 10.44 19.11
N ASN A 68 -13.95 11.24 19.06
CA ASN A 68 -15.04 11.16 20.01
C ASN A 68 -16.31 10.81 19.25
N VAL A 69 -17.00 9.77 19.72
CA VAL A 69 -18.30 9.38 19.16
C VAL A 69 -19.32 10.49 19.38
N ILE A 70 -20.26 10.63 18.46
CA ILE A 70 -21.37 11.58 18.57
C ILE A 70 -22.60 10.80 19.04
N ALA A 71 -22.77 10.64 20.35
CA ALA A 71 -23.86 9.90 20.97
C ALA A 71 -25.12 10.76 21.17
N GLY A 72 -26.30 10.16 21.06
CA GLY A 72 -27.57 10.82 21.36
C GLY A 72 -28.03 11.88 20.35
N GLU A 73 -27.51 11.86 19.13
CA GLU A 73 -27.84 12.83 18.07
C GLU A 73 -28.82 12.25 17.06
N ASN A 74 -29.68 13.12 16.50
CA ASN A 74 -30.64 12.74 15.47
C ASN A 74 -30.08 13.01 14.07
N TYR A 75 -30.31 12.05 13.16
CA TYR A 75 -29.95 12.16 11.76
C TYR A 75 -31.11 11.72 10.86
N THR A 76 -31.20 12.33 9.69
CA THR A 76 -32.08 11.88 8.61
C THR A 76 -31.27 11.03 7.64
N LEU A 77 -31.60 9.74 7.54
CA LEU A 77 -31.05 8.82 6.55
C LEU A 77 -32.00 8.74 5.35
N SER A 78 -31.51 9.09 4.17
CA SER A 78 -32.26 9.05 2.92
C SER A 78 -31.72 7.99 1.97
N LEU A 79 -32.61 7.38 1.18
CA LEU A 79 -32.30 6.46 0.10
C LEU A 79 -32.78 7.07 -1.22
N THR A 80 -31.90 7.12 -2.22
CA THR A 80 -32.23 7.56 -3.58
C THR A 80 -32.01 6.45 -4.61
N ASP A 81 -32.90 6.38 -5.60
CA ASP A 81 -32.78 5.45 -6.73
C ASP A 81 -31.70 5.86 -7.75
N ALA A 82 -31.54 5.06 -8.81
CA ALA A 82 -30.56 5.28 -9.89
C ALA A 82 -30.70 6.64 -10.62
N ASN A 83 -31.88 7.28 -10.55
CA ASN A 83 -32.10 8.62 -11.10
C ASN A 83 -31.91 9.72 -10.05
N ARG A 84 -31.34 9.40 -8.89
CA ARG A 84 -31.18 10.30 -7.72
C ARG A 84 -32.51 10.80 -7.16
N ARG A 85 -33.61 10.09 -7.41
CA ARG A 85 -34.91 10.43 -6.80
C ARG A 85 -34.98 9.79 -5.42
N LYS A 86 -35.37 10.57 -4.41
CA LYS A 86 -35.59 10.07 -3.04
C LYS A 86 -36.75 9.08 -3.03
N ILE A 87 -36.47 7.85 -2.58
CA ILE A 87 -37.44 6.75 -2.50
C ILE A 87 -37.68 6.27 -1.06
N GLY A 88 -36.85 6.70 -0.11
CA GLY A 88 -37.00 6.39 1.31
C GLY A 88 -36.32 7.43 2.19
N GLU A 89 -36.85 7.59 3.40
CA GLU A 89 -36.30 8.46 4.44
C GLU A 89 -36.62 7.88 5.81
N LYS A 90 -35.65 7.91 6.73
CA LYS A 90 -35.78 7.48 8.13
C LYS A 90 -35.07 8.46 9.05
N GLU A 91 -35.76 8.85 10.11
CA GLU A 91 -35.12 9.51 11.26
C GLU A 91 -34.47 8.44 12.13
N VAL A 92 -33.19 8.63 12.46
CA VAL A 92 -32.38 7.71 13.26
C VAL A 92 -31.70 8.45 14.40
N HIS A 93 -31.39 7.74 15.48
CA HIS A 93 -30.78 8.29 16.69
C HIS A 93 -29.54 7.48 17.05
N THR A 94 -28.43 8.15 17.35
CA THR A 94 -27.19 7.46 17.73
C THR A 94 -27.20 6.98 19.18
N ASN A 95 -26.69 5.77 19.41
CA ASN A 95 -26.51 5.18 20.73
C ASN A 95 -25.25 5.75 21.44
N GLU A 96 -24.89 5.17 22.60
CA GLU A 96 -23.71 5.57 23.38
C GLU A 96 -22.37 5.40 22.64
N PHE A 97 -22.31 4.54 21.62
CA PHE A 97 -21.17 4.36 20.72
C PHE A 97 -21.23 5.27 19.48
N GLY A 98 -22.15 6.22 19.45
CA GLY A 98 -22.37 7.13 18.32
C GLY A 98 -22.93 6.44 17.07
N SER A 99 -23.55 5.27 17.22
CA SER A 99 -23.99 4.46 16.08
C SER A 99 -25.50 4.24 16.04
N PHE A 100 -26.03 3.95 14.86
CA PHE A 100 -27.45 3.59 14.67
C PHE A 100 -27.58 2.43 13.68
N THR A 101 -28.72 1.76 13.70
CA THR A 101 -29.14 0.80 12.67
C THR A 101 -30.42 1.25 11.99
N ALA A 102 -30.54 0.96 10.70
CA ALA A 102 -31.74 1.23 9.91
C ALA A 102 -31.91 0.17 8.83
N GLU A 103 -33.10 0.16 8.23
CA GLU A 103 -33.41 -0.74 7.11
C GLU A 103 -34.28 -0.05 6.07
N PHE A 104 -34.10 -0.40 4.80
CA PHE A 104 -34.98 0.02 3.71
C PHE A 104 -35.42 -1.19 2.89
N VAL A 105 -36.73 -1.35 2.70
CA VAL A 105 -37.25 -2.33 1.74
C VAL A 105 -37.19 -1.70 0.35
N LEU A 106 -36.41 -2.28 -0.56
CA LEU A 106 -36.33 -1.81 -1.94
C LEU A 106 -37.66 -2.04 -2.64
N PRO A 107 -38.10 -1.11 -3.51
CA PRO A 107 -39.29 -1.33 -4.34
C PRO A 107 -39.15 -2.63 -5.15
N SER A 108 -40.23 -3.40 -5.26
CA SER A 108 -40.26 -4.62 -6.08
C SER A 108 -40.26 -4.33 -7.59
N GLY A 109 -40.49 -3.08 -7.99
CA GLY A 109 -40.36 -2.59 -9.35
C GLY A 109 -39.72 -1.21 -9.36
N GLY A 110 -38.95 -0.88 -10.39
CA GLY A 110 -38.16 0.34 -10.45
C GLY A 110 -36.96 0.19 -11.38
N LEU A 111 -36.04 1.15 -11.34
CA LEU A 111 -34.83 1.09 -12.13
C LEU A 111 -33.77 0.26 -11.41
N ASN A 112 -33.15 -0.66 -12.15
CA ASN A 112 -31.89 -1.25 -11.73
C ASN A 112 -30.75 -0.22 -11.86
N GLY A 113 -29.70 -0.38 -11.08
CA GLY A 113 -28.53 0.50 -11.09
C GLY A 113 -28.03 0.86 -9.70
N GLU A 114 -27.24 1.93 -9.62
CA GLU A 114 -26.63 2.39 -8.36
C GLU A 114 -27.61 3.23 -7.54
N TYR A 115 -27.82 2.85 -6.29
CA TYR A 115 -28.64 3.55 -5.31
C TYR A 115 -27.72 4.15 -4.25
N TYR A 116 -28.15 5.26 -3.64
CA TYR A 116 -27.33 5.99 -2.69
C TYR A 116 -28.06 6.16 -1.36
N LEU A 117 -27.37 5.82 -0.28
CA LEU A 117 -27.73 6.14 1.10
C LEU A 117 -26.98 7.40 1.52
N LYS A 118 -27.68 8.34 2.17
CA LYS A 118 -27.08 9.62 2.55
C LYS A 118 -27.65 10.18 3.84
N THR A 119 -26.75 10.68 4.68
CA THR A 119 -27.02 11.60 5.79
C THR A 119 -26.35 12.95 5.53
N LYS A 120 -26.43 13.90 6.47
CA LYS A 120 -25.77 15.21 6.31
C LYS A 120 -24.23 15.13 6.41
N GLU A 121 -23.65 14.08 7.03
CA GLU A 121 -22.19 13.87 7.18
C GLU A 121 -21.64 12.55 6.61
N GLY A 122 -22.47 11.72 5.95
CA GLY A 122 -22.05 10.42 5.44
C GLY A 122 -22.84 9.94 4.23
N SER A 123 -22.24 9.05 3.44
CA SER A 123 -22.90 8.41 2.29
C SER A 123 -22.35 7.01 2.02
N ALA A 124 -23.19 6.14 1.46
CA ALA A 124 -22.82 4.84 0.92
C ALA A 124 -23.59 4.58 -0.38
N SER A 125 -23.09 3.68 -1.23
CA SER A 125 -23.82 3.22 -2.41
C SER A 125 -24.03 1.71 -2.40
N ILE A 126 -25.11 1.28 -3.05
CA ILE A 126 -25.48 -0.11 -3.27
C ILE A 126 -25.92 -0.27 -4.72
N ARG A 127 -25.87 -1.50 -5.24
CA ARG A 127 -26.34 -1.82 -6.58
C ARG A 127 -27.62 -2.65 -6.52
N VAL A 128 -28.64 -2.27 -7.29
CA VAL A 128 -29.92 -3.00 -7.37
C VAL A 128 -30.04 -3.62 -8.76
N GLU A 129 -30.05 -4.95 -8.83
CA GLU A 129 -30.07 -5.70 -10.09
C GLU A 129 -30.92 -6.99 -9.99
N GLU A 130 -31.56 -7.35 -11.11
CA GLU A 130 -32.18 -8.66 -11.28
C GLU A 130 -31.14 -9.69 -11.74
N TYR A 131 -30.28 -10.14 -10.83
CA TYR A 131 -29.33 -11.21 -11.13
C TYR A 131 -29.95 -12.57 -10.82
N LYS A 132 -29.74 -13.57 -11.70
CA LYS A 132 -29.89 -14.98 -11.33
C LYS A 132 -28.59 -15.41 -10.66
N ARG A 133 -28.70 -16.17 -9.56
CA ARG A 133 -27.50 -16.77 -8.95
C ARG A 133 -26.91 -17.75 -9.97
N PRO A 134 -25.65 -17.59 -10.36
CA PRO A 134 -24.95 -18.59 -11.14
C PRO A 134 -25.10 -19.96 -10.47
N THR A 135 -25.32 -21.02 -11.25
CA THR A 135 -25.41 -22.38 -10.73
C THR A 135 -24.08 -23.11 -10.78
N PHE A 136 -23.13 -22.60 -11.57
CA PHE A 136 -21.78 -23.13 -11.73
C PHE A 136 -20.77 -22.02 -12.02
N ASP A 137 -19.50 -22.35 -11.92
CA ASP A 137 -18.37 -21.45 -12.15
C ASP A 137 -17.26 -22.15 -12.95
N ILE A 138 -16.43 -21.36 -13.62
CA ILE A 138 -15.23 -21.79 -14.34
C ILE A 138 -14.00 -21.23 -13.60
N VAL A 139 -13.24 -22.11 -12.97
CA VAL A 139 -12.07 -21.72 -12.17
C VAL A 139 -10.81 -22.23 -12.84
N PHE A 140 -9.94 -21.32 -13.28
CA PHE A 140 -8.60 -21.67 -13.74
C PHE A 140 -7.69 -22.00 -12.55
N ALA A 141 -6.84 -23.01 -12.70
CA ALA A 141 -5.81 -23.30 -11.72
C ALA A 141 -4.79 -22.14 -11.68
N PRO A 142 -4.34 -21.72 -10.47
CA PRO A 142 -3.30 -20.69 -10.33
C PRO A 142 -2.08 -21.00 -11.19
N GLN A 143 -1.55 -19.99 -11.87
CA GLN A 143 -0.40 -20.12 -12.77
C GLN A 143 0.85 -19.56 -12.09
N GLU A 144 1.31 -20.24 -11.04
CA GLU A 144 2.39 -19.75 -10.16
C GLU A 144 3.79 -19.89 -10.73
N GLY A 145 3.92 -20.46 -11.93
CA GLY A 145 5.20 -20.73 -12.58
C GLY A 145 5.97 -19.48 -12.99
N THR A 146 7.23 -19.70 -13.36
CA THR A 146 8.07 -18.68 -13.97
C THR A 146 8.02 -18.85 -15.49
N TYR A 147 7.47 -17.87 -16.21
CA TYR A 147 7.22 -18.01 -17.65
C TYR A 147 8.07 -17.05 -18.47
N ARG A 148 8.53 -17.52 -19.63
CA ARG A 148 9.28 -16.74 -20.62
C ARG A 148 8.66 -16.93 -22.00
N LEU A 149 8.88 -15.96 -22.88
CA LEU A 149 8.51 -16.09 -24.29
C LEU A 149 9.12 -17.36 -24.91
N GLY A 150 8.27 -18.15 -25.57
CA GLY A 150 8.59 -19.45 -26.15
C GLY A 150 8.16 -20.65 -25.31
N ASP A 151 7.82 -20.46 -24.02
CA ASP A 151 7.35 -21.56 -23.18
C ASP A 151 6.00 -22.10 -23.67
N SER A 152 5.81 -23.41 -23.56
CA SER A 152 4.56 -24.11 -23.87
C SER A 152 3.90 -24.59 -22.59
N LEU A 153 2.66 -24.20 -22.37
CA LEU A 153 1.89 -24.43 -21.16
C LEU A 153 0.62 -25.23 -21.45
N LEU A 154 0.20 -25.99 -20.45
CA LEU A 154 -1.10 -26.65 -20.41
C LEU A 154 -1.91 -25.98 -19.29
N VAL A 155 -2.67 -24.94 -19.65
CA VAL A 155 -3.45 -24.16 -18.70
C VAL A 155 -4.65 -24.98 -18.27
N LYS A 156 -4.71 -25.36 -17.00
CA LYS A 156 -5.77 -26.19 -16.43
C LYS A 156 -6.88 -25.31 -15.86
N GLY A 157 -8.11 -25.78 -15.96
CA GLY A 157 -9.26 -25.20 -15.28
C GLY A 157 -10.29 -26.25 -14.93
N THR A 158 -11.28 -25.86 -14.14
CA THR A 158 -12.40 -26.71 -13.74
C THR A 158 -13.73 -26.02 -13.97
N VAL A 159 -14.77 -26.79 -14.28
CA VAL A 159 -16.15 -26.30 -14.41
C VAL A 159 -17.03 -27.10 -13.46
N LYS A 160 -17.49 -26.45 -12.39
CA LYS A 160 -18.24 -27.10 -11.31
C LYS A 160 -19.38 -26.22 -10.82
N THR A 161 -20.45 -26.84 -10.35
CA THR A 161 -21.48 -26.14 -9.58
C THR A 161 -20.87 -25.54 -8.31
N TYR A 162 -21.52 -24.54 -7.69
CA TYR A 162 -21.08 -23.99 -6.38
C TYR A 162 -21.12 -25.02 -5.23
N SER A 163 -21.81 -26.15 -5.44
CA SER A 163 -21.79 -27.31 -4.53
C SER A 163 -20.68 -28.33 -4.84
N GLY A 164 -19.83 -28.06 -5.83
CA GLY A 164 -18.67 -28.88 -6.21
C GLY A 164 -18.94 -29.99 -7.23
N VAL A 165 -20.11 -30.04 -7.86
CA VAL A 165 -20.48 -31.08 -8.84
C VAL A 165 -19.93 -30.73 -10.24
N PRO A 166 -19.19 -31.63 -10.92
CA PRO A 166 -18.69 -31.41 -12.29
C PRO A 166 -19.78 -31.15 -13.34
N VAL A 167 -19.55 -30.19 -14.23
CA VAL A 167 -20.42 -29.92 -15.40
C VAL A 167 -19.84 -30.61 -16.63
N GLN A 168 -20.24 -31.85 -16.89
CA GLN A 168 -19.63 -32.72 -17.93
C GLN A 168 -20.29 -32.59 -19.31
N GLU A 169 -21.56 -32.18 -19.38
CA GLU A 169 -22.36 -32.22 -20.62
C GLU A 169 -22.24 -30.96 -21.49
N ALA A 170 -21.35 -30.03 -21.12
CA ALA A 170 -21.17 -28.76 -21.80
C ALA A 170 -19.71 -28.57 -22.25
N SER A 171 -19.53 -28.19 -23.52
CA SER A 171 -18.19 -27.95 -24.05
C SER A 171 -17.65 -26.60 -23.58
N VAL A 172 -16.38 -26.58 -23.17
CA VAL A 172 -15.65 -25.36 -22.83
C VAL A 172 -15.10 -24.77 -24.13
N LYS A 173 -15.67 -23.66 -24.57
CA LYS A 173 -15.12 -22.87 -25.68
C LYS A 173 -14.07 -21.93 -25.14
N TYR A 174 -12.91 -21.86 -25.77
CA TYR A 174 -11.85 -20.96 -25.32
C TYR A 174 -11.27 -20.11 -26.45
N THR A 175 -10.78 -18.93 -26.07
CA THR A 175 -10.01 -18.02 -26.92
C THR A 175 -8.76 -17.56 -26.18
N VAL A 176 -7.62 -17.57 -26.87
CA VAL A 176 -6.34 -17.04 -26.36
C VAL A 176 -6.01 -15.77 -27.13
N THR A 177 -6.01 -14.66 -26.43
CA THR A 177 -5.69 -13.33 -26.97
C THR A 177 -4.42 -12.81 -26.35
N ARG A 178 -3.46 -12.40 -27.17
CA ARG A 178 -2.24 -11.72 -26.74
C ARG A 178 -2.41 -10.21 -26.86
N ARG A 179 -2.03 -9.49 -25.81
CA ARG A 179 -1.90 -8.03 -25.79
C ARG A 179 -0.45 -7.63 -25.52
N SER A 180 0.00 -6.56 -26.17
CA SER A 180 1.32 -5.96 -25.91
C SER A 180 1.20 -4.85 -24.87
N TYR A 181 2.08 -4.88 -23.88
CA TYR A 181 2.23 -3.77 -22.94
C TYR A 181 3.59 -3.10 -23.20
N THR A 182 3.56 -1.78 -23.36
CA THR A 182 4.79 -0.98 -23.39
C THR A 182 5.24 -0.66 -21.96
N TRP A 183 6.54 -0.42 -21.75
CA TRP A 183 7.12 -0.09 -20.44
C TRP A 183 6.55 1.18 -19.78
N LEU A 184 5.81 2.00 -20.54
CA LEU A 184 5.07 3.18 -20.07
C LEU A 184 3.61 2.88 -19.68
N ARG A 185 3.19 1.60 -19.66
CA ARG A 185 1.78 1.17 -19.48
C ARG A 185 0.80 1.85 -20.44
N LEU A 186 1.27 2.37 -21.57
CA LEU A 186 0.40 2.80 -22.65
C LEU A 186 -0.13 1.56 -23.34
N PHE A 187 -1.46 1.39 -23.34
CA PHE A 187 -2.15 0.37 -24.10
C PHE A 187 -1.83 0.57 -25.59
N ASN A 188 -1.11 -0.38 -26.19
CA ASN A 188 -1.30 -0.59 -27.62
C ASN A 188 -2.54 -1.47 -27.76
N ASN A 189 -3.52 -1.03 -28.55
CA ASN A 189 -4.70 -1.83 -28.91
C ASN A 189 -4.36 -3.00 -29.87
N ASP A 190 -3.10 -3.42 -29.93
CA ASP A 190 -2.67 -4.55 -30.74
C ASP A 190 -3.03 -5.86 -30.04
N GLU A 191 -4.27 -6.27 -30.22
CA GLU A 191 -4.76 -7.59 -29.84
C GLU A 191 -4.49 -8.60 -30.95
N THR A 192 -3.92 -9.74 -30.61
CA THR A 192 -3.73 -10.84 -31.56
C THR A 192 -4.35 -12.11 -30.98
N ILE A 193 -5.36 -12.66 -31.65
CA ILE A 193 -5.87 -13.99 -31.33
C ILE A 193 -4.81 -15.02 -31.73
N LEU A 194 -4.32 -15.79 -30.76
CA LEU A 194 -3.30 -16.82 -30.97
C LEU A 194 -3.89 -18.20 -31.20
N ALA A 195 -5.03 -18.48 -30.57
CA ALA A 195 -5.74 -19.75 -30.66
C ALA A 195 -7.21 -19.57 -30.27
N SER A 196 -8.09 -20.41 -30.82
CA SER A 196 -9.44 -20.62 -30.33
C SER A 196 -9.80 -22.09 -30.51
N GLY A 197 -10.71 -22.61 -29.68
CA GLY A 197 -11.08 -24.01 -29.74
C GLY A 197 -12.21 -24.39 -28.79
N SER A 198 -12.48 -25.69 -28.70
CA SER A 198 -13.44 -26.26 -27.76
C SER A 198 -12.86 -27.54 -27.18
N VAL A 199 -13.04 -27.74 -25.87
CA VAL A 199 -12.61 -28.95 -25.15
C VAL A 199 -13.76 -29.45 -24.28
N MET A 200 -13.90 -30.77 -24.14
CA MET A 200 -14.85 -31.37 -23.19
C MET A 200 -14.15 -31.53 -21.84
N PRO A 201 -14.77 -31.11 -20.72
CA PRO A 201 -14.27 -31.46 -19.39
C PRO A 201 -14.25 -32.98 -19.18
N ASP A 202 -13.35 -33.45 -18.33
CA ASP A 202 -13.31 -34.85 -17.91
C ASP A 202 -14.36 -35.18 -16.81
N GLU A 203 -14.32 -36.41 -16.28
CA GLU A 203 -15.24 -36.85 -15.22
C GLU A 203 -15.16 -36.01 -13.94
N ALA A 204 -14.00 -35.40 -13.65
CA ALA A 204 -13.80 -34.51 -12.52
C ALA A 204 -14.16 -33.04 -12.85
N GLY A 205 -14.59 -32.75 -14.07
CA GLY A 205 -14.90 -31.41 -14.56
C GLY A 205 -13.65 -30.61 -14.92
N GLU A 206 -12.50 -31.25 -15.08
CA GLU A 206 -11.24 -30.60 -15.44
C GLU A 206 -11.11 -30.46 -16.96
N PHE A 207 -10.54 -29.36 -17.41
CA PHE A 207 -10.20 -29.13 -18.82
C PHE A 207 -8.80 -28.53 -18.94
N THR A 208 -8.19 -28.66 -20.13
CA THR A 208 -6.85 -28.14 -20.40
C THR A 208 -6.83 -27.37 -21.71
N VAL A 209 -6.25 -26.17 -21.69
CA VAL A 209 -6.04 -25.30 -22.84
C VAL A 209 -4.54 -25.25 -23.17
N PRO A 210 -4.10 -25.70 -24.36
CA PRO A 210 -2.71 -25.57 -24.77
C PRO A 210 -2.39 -24.11 -25.11
N LEU A 211 -1.29 -23.60 -24.56
CA LEU A 211 -0.84 -22.23 -24.75
C LEU A 211 0.64 -22.19 -25.11
N LEU A 212 0.98 -21.57 -26.24
CA LEU A 212 2.35 -21.23 -26.60
C LEU A 212 2.55 -19.72 -26.43
N LEU A 213 3.50 -19.30 -25.60
CA LEU A 213 3.78 -17.90 -25.29
C LEU A 213 4.55 -17.22 -26.44
N LYS A 214 3.85 -17.00 -27.56
CA LYS A 214 4.40 -16.38 -28.78
C LYS A 214 4.59 -14.88 -28.60
N GLY A 215 5.80 -14.37 -28.81
CA GLY A 215 6.09 -12.94 -28.77
C GLY A 215 7.46 -12.63 -29.37
N GLU A 216 7.64 -11.39 -29.81
CA GLU A 216 8.94 -10.91 -30.27
C GLU A 216 9.83 -10.59 -29.07
N LYS A 217 11.10 -11.00 -29.14
CA LYS A 217 12.06 -10.70 -28.08
C LYS A 217 12.53 -9.25 -28.21
N ALA A 218 11.91 -8.34 -27.46
CA ALA A 218 12.39 -6.97 -27.32
C ALA A 218 12.87 -6.70 -25.88
N ALA A 219 13.86 -5.82 -25.72
CA ALA A 219 14.35 -5.43 -24.40
C ALA A 219 13.24 -4.70 -23.63
N ASN A 220 13.02 -5.09 -22.37
CA ASN A 220 12.05 -4.47 -21.45
C ASN A 220 10.58 -4.47 -21.92
N SER A 221 10.16 -5.43 -22.75
CA SER A 221 8.75 -5.68 -23.04
C SER A 221 8.28 -7.03 -22.48
N PHE A 222 6.99 -7.08 -22.14
CA PHE A 222 6.28 -8.32 -21.84
C PHE A 222 4.93 -8.31 -22.57
N PHE A 223 4.43 -9.50 -22.83
CA PHE A 223 3.10 -9.72 -23.38
C PHE A 223 2.22 -10.34 -22.32
N THR A 224 0.94 -10.00 -22.35
CA THR A 224 -0.09 -10.68 -21.56
C THR A 224 -0.93 -11.55 -22.48
N TYR A 225 -1.15 -12.79 -22.07
CA TYR A 225 -1.91 -13.82 -22.77
C TYR A 225 -3.19 -14.05 -21.99
N GLN A 226 -4.29 -13.49 -22.45
CA GLN A 226 -5.62 -13.67 -21.87
C GLN A 226 -6.24 -14.93 -22.44
N ILE A 227 -6.54 -15.89 -21.58
CA ILE A 227 -7.27 -17.12 -21.88
C ILE A 227 -8.69 -16.91 -21.36
N GLU A 228 -9.65 -16.80 -22.25
CA GLU A 228 -11.07 -16.71 -21.92
C GLU A 228 -11.73 -18.06 -22.22
N ALA A 229 -12.48 -18.59 -21.25
CA ALA A 229 -13.26 -19.81 -21.35
C ALA A 229 -14.74 -19.48 -21.15
N THR A 230 -15.60 -20.05 -21.99
CA THR A 230 -17.06 -19.88 -21.93
C THR A 230 -17.74 -21.24 -22.01
N VAL A 231 -18.70 -21.48 -21.12
CA VAL A 231 -19.49 -22.70 -21.04
C VAL A 231 -20.96 -22.34 -21.02
N THR A 232 -21.76 -23.02 -21.85
CA THR A 232 -23.22 -22.95 -21.80
C THR A 232 -23.77 -24.31 -21.40
N ASN A 233 -24.45 -24.40 -20.25
CA ASN A 233 -25.03 -25.64 -19.77
C ASN A 233 -26.33 -26.02 -20.51
N VAL A 234 -26.88 -27.21 -20.22
CA VAL A 234 -28.13 -27.71 -20.83
C VAL A 234 -29.36 -26.86 -20.51
N ALA A 235 -29.33 -26.08 -19.42
CA ALA A 235 -30.40 -25.16 -19.03
C ALA A 235 -30.30 -23.80 -19.75
N GLY A 236 -29.29 -23.60 -20.60
CA GLY A 236 -29.05 -22.35 -21.33
C GLY A 236 -28.37 -21.27 -20.49
N GLU A 237 -27.87 -21.59 -19.29
CA GLU A 237 -27.03 -20.69 -18.51
C GLU A 237 -25.61 -20.66 -19.07
N THR A 238 -25.08 -19.46 -19.29
CA THR A 238 -23.71 -19.25 -19.79
C THR A 238 -22.87 -18.59 -18.72
N GLN A 239 -21.69 -19.15 -18.48
CA GLN A 239 -20.66 -18.56 -17.64
C GLN A 239 -19.39 -18.36 -18.45
N THR A 240 -18.69 -17.27 -18.15
CA THR A 240 -17.42 -16.90 -18.78
C THR A 240 -16.42 -16.57 -17.69
N SER A 241 -15.20 -17.09 -17.84
CA SER A 241 -14.08 -16.81 -16.94
C SER A 241 -12.85 -16.55 -17.78
N ALA A 242 -11.96 -15.68 -17.29
CA ALA A 242 -10.73 -15.35 -17.96
C ALA A 242 -9.55 -15.38 -16.99
N MET A 243 -8.40 -15.82 -17.49
CA MET A 243 -7.12 -15.74 -16.79
C MET A 243 -6.09 -15.07 -17.69
N SER A 244 -5.15 -14.36 -17.09
CA SER A 244 -4.01 -13.78 -17.81
C SER A 244 -2.71 -14.42 -17.37
N ILE A 245 -1.85 -14.71 -18.33
CA ILE A 245 -0.46 -15.12 -18.11
C ILE A 245 0.45 -14.05 -18.69
N ALA A 246 1.48 -13.63 -17.96
CA ALA A 246 2.47 -12.68 -18.47
C ALA A 246 3.77 -13.39 -18.83
N ALA A 247 4.34 -13.05 -19.98
CA ALA A 247 5.66 -13.55 -20.39
C ALA A 247 6.45 -12.50 -21.16
N GLY A 248 7.75 -12.44 -20.86
CA GLY A 248 8.69 -11.52 -21.48
C GLY A 248 10.04 -12.19 -21.69
N ASN A 249 11.08 -11.37 -21.84
CA ASN A 249 12.44 -11.89 -22.00
C ASN A 249 13.07 -12.41 -20.70
N ARG A 250 12.53 -12.00 -19.55
CA ARG A 250 12.92 -12.46 -18.20
C ARG A 250 11.75 -13.25 -17.60
N SER A 251 12.07 -14.22 -16.77
CA SER A 251 11.10 -15.06 -16.06
C SER A 251 10.89 -14.63 -14.60
N LEU A 252 11.86 -13.88 -14.05
CA LEU A 252 11.85 -13.33 -12.71
C LEU A 252 12.19 -11.84 -12.71
N LEU A 253 11.59 -11.11 -11.78
CA LEU A 253 11.94 -9.75 -11.41
C LEU A 253 12.44 -9.77 -9.97
N LEU A 254 13.69 -9.31 -9.78
CA LEU A 254 14.31 -9.16 -8.47
C LEU A 254 14.19 -7.71 -8.02
N SER A 255 13.96 -7.52 -6.73
CA SER A 255 14.05 -6.22 -6.07
C SER A 255 14.46 -6.38 -4.62
N ALA A 256 14.93 -5.30 -4.00
CA ALA A 256 15.18 -5.25 -2.57
C ALA A 256 14.44 -4.04 -2.00
N LYS A 257 13.57 -4.26 -1.01
CA LYS A 257 12.95 -3.15 -0.27
C LYS A 257 13.92 -2.68 0.80
N ILE A 258 14.92 -1.90 0.36
CA ILE A 258 15.99 -1.39 1.23
C ILE A 258 16.17 0.11 1.05
N ASP A 259 16.33 0.80 2.17
CA ASP A 259 16.62 2.22 2.18
C ASP A 259 18.00 2.51 1.58
N ARG A 260 18.12 3.65 0.90
CA ARG A 260 19.41 4.09 0.36
C ARG A 260 20.41 4.42 1.46
N LEU A 261 19.96 4.92 2.61
CA LEU A 261 20.82 5.25 3.76
C LEU A 261 20.61 4.22 4.86
N ILE A 262 21.67 3.53 5.26
CA ILE A 262 21.58 2.41 6.21
C ILE A 262 22.49 2.69 7.40
N CYS A 263 21.86 2.86 8.56
CA CYS A 263 22.57 2.97 9.84
C CYS A 263 23.06 1.59 10.26
N LYS A 264 24.37 1.40 10.31
CA LYS A 264 25.01 0.12 10.59
C LYS A 264 24.65 -0.46 11.96
N GLU A 265 24.40 0.38 12.95
CA GLU A 265 23.97 -0.05 14.29
C GLU A 265 22.51 -0.51 14.35
N ASN A 266 21.72 -0.16 13.33
CA ASN A 266 20.31 -0.55 13.23
C ASN A 266 19.96 -0.92 11.78
N ALA A 267 20.81 -1.74 11.14
CA ALA A 267 20.64 -2.12 9.75
C ALA A 267 19.37 -2.97 9.52
N GLY A 268 18.83 -3.56 10.59
CA GLY A 268 17.61 -4.34 10.57
C GLY A 268 17.71 -5.54 9.64
N SER A 269 16.73 -5.67 8.78
CA SER A 269 16.56 -6.76 7.84
C SER A 269 16.09 -6.23 6.49
N VAL A 270 16.24 -7.05 5.46
CA VAL A 270 15.73 -6.78 4.11
C VAL A 270 15.00 -8.00 3.58
N VAL A 271 13.93 -7.76 2.82
CA VAL A 271 13.34 -8.79 1.96
C VAL A 271 13.84 -8.57 0.55
N PHE A 272 14.65 -9.52 0.07
CA PHE A 272 14.98 -9.62 -1.34
C PHE A 272 13.80 -10.30 -2.06
N SER A 273 12.99 -9.53 -2.75
CA SER A 273 11.80 -10.03 -3.43
C SER A 273 12.17 -10.64 -4.77
N ALA A 274 11.60 -11.80 -5.07
CA ALA A 274 11.59 -12.39 -6.40
C ALA A 274 10.14 -12.69 -6.77
N VAL A 275 9.68 -12.07 -7.85
CA VAL A 275 8.33 -12.29 -8.39
C VAL A 275 8.42 -12.73 -9.85
N ASN A 276 7.42 -13.46 -10.32
CA ASN A 276 7.25 -13.68 -11.75
C ASN A 276 6.65 -12.41 -12.41
N LEU A 277 6.37 -12.45 -13.71
CA LEU A 277 5.80 -11.30 -14.44
C LEU A 277 4.32 -11.02 -14.16
N MET A 278 3.71 -11.79 -13.26
CA MET A 278 2.35 -11.58 -12.76
C MET A 278 2.33 -11.12 -11.30
N ASP A 279 3.47 -10.61 -10.80
CA ASP A 279 3.66 -10.14 -9.42
C ASP A 279 3.45 -11.23 -8.36
N MET A 280 3.45 -12.52 -8.73
CA MET A 280 3.37 -13.61 -7.77
C MET A 280 4.75 -13.92 -7.18
N PRO A 281 4.85 -14.09 -5.85
CA PRO A 281 6.12 -14.39 -5.18
C PRO A 281 6.62 -15.78 -5.57
N VAL A 282 7.91 -15.84 -5.94
CA VAL A 282 8.60 -17.09 -6.27
C VAL A 282 9.76 -17.27 -5.29
N ASN A 283 9.72 -18.30 -4.47
CA ASN A 283 10.74 -18.58 -3.46
C ASN A 283 11.92 -19.35 -4.10
N VAL A 284 13.03 -18.65 -4.32
CA VAL A 284 14.25 -19.18 -4.93
C VAL A 284 15.47 -18.80 -4.09
N PRO A 285 16.49 -19.66 -4.03
CA PRO A 285 17.77 -19.26 -3.45
C PRO A 285 18.46 -18.22 -4.34
N GLY A 286 19.16 -17.28 -3.71
CA GLY A 286 19.95 -16.27 -4.38
C GLY A 286 21.21 -15.90 -3.61
N GLU A 287 22.05 -15.06 -4.23
CA GLU A 287 23.22 -14.44 -3.62
C GLU A 287 23.13 -12.93 -3.70
N TYR A 288 23.64 -12.25 -2.68
CA TYR A 288 23.86 -10.81 -2.73
C TYR A 288 25.29 -10.45 -2.35
N LYS A 289 25.80 -9.38 -2.95
CA LYS A 289 27.17 -8.89 -2.80
C LYS A 289 27.15 -7.38 -2.60
N LEU A 290 27.96 -6.88 -1.67
CA LEU A 290 28.22 -5.46 -1.49
C LEU A 290 29.60 -5.12 -2.01
N PHE A 291 29.66 -4.26 -3.02
CA PHE A 291 30.91 -3.74 -3.58
C PHE A 291 31.10 -2.29 -3.15
N PRO A 292 32.20 -1.93 -2.47
CA PRO A 292 32.53 -0.51 -2.26
C PRO A 292 32.59 0.20 -3.61
N ILE A 293 31.99 1.37 -3.75
CA ILE A 293 32.03 2.12 -5.03
C ILE A 293 33.48 2.45 -5.44
N THR A 294 34.39 2.56 -4.47
CA THR A 294 35.83 2.76 -4.71
C THR A 294 36.57 1.51 -5.21
N ALA A 295 35.96 0.32 -5.12
CA ALA A 295 36.58 -0.96 -5.45
C ALA A 295 35.56 -1.98 -5.99
N LEU A 296 34.98 -1.71 -7.17
CA LEU A 296 33.92 -2.55 -7.77
C LEU A 296 34.36 -3.96 -8.22
N ASN A 297 35.66 -4.26 -8.22
CA ASN A 297 36.20 -5.55 -8.64
C ASN A 297 36.21 -6.62 -7.54
N SER A 298 35.96 -6.25 -6.28
CA SER A 298 36.00 -7.19 -5.16
C SER A 298 34.89 -6.87 -4.14
N PRO A 299 34.02 -7.83 -3.80
CA PRO A 299 32.98 -7.59 -2.82
C PRO A 299 33.59 -7.44 -1.43
N ALA A 300 33.14 -6.44 -0.68
CA ALA A 300 33.45 -6.30 0.75
C ALA A 300 32.62 -7.27 1.61
N TYR A 301 31.47 -7.71 1.09
CA TYR A 301 30.60 -8.69 1.73
C TYR A 301 29.85 -9.49 0.66
N ALA A 302 29.61 -10.76 0.93
CA ALA A 302 28.82 -11.64 0.08
C ALA A 302 28.10 -12.66 0.96
N ASP A 303 26.84 -12.94 0.65
CA ASP A 303 26.04 -13.93 1.37
C ASP A 303 24.90 -14.45 0.49
N THR A 304 24.19 -15.44 1.00
CA THR A 304 23.04 -16.07 0.35
C THR A 304 21.73 -15.65 1.01
N PHE A 305 20.63 -15.78 0.27
CA PHE A 305 19.28 -15.54 0.78
C PHE A 305 18.29 -16.49 0.12
N VAL A 306 17.09 -16.60 0.71
CA VAL A 306 15.90 -17.14 0.05
C VAL A 306 14.98 -15.97 -0.25
N SER A 307 14.54 -15.83 -1.51
CA SER A 307 13.69 -14.71 -1.89
C SER A 307 12.36 -14.70 -1.12
N ASN A 308 11.80 -13.51 -0.93
CA ASN A 308 10.56 -13.25 -0.20
C ASN A 308 10.59 -13.66 1.28
N VAL A 309 11.79 -13.95 1.81
CA VAL A 309 12.05 -14.19 3.23
C VAL A 309 12.89 -13.04 3.77
N GLU A 310 12.66 -12.70 5.04
CA GLU A 310 13.43 -11.68 5.75
C GLU A 310 14.87 -12.15 5.98
N THR A 311 15.83 -11.35 5.51
CA THR A 311 17.27 -11.58 5.64
C THR A 311 17.88 -10.54 6.57
N SER A 312 18.55 -10.97 7.63
CA SER A 312 19.23 -10.08 8.57
C SER A 312 20.40 -9.34 7.92
N LEU A 313 20.52 -8.04 8.19
CA LEU A 313 21.64 -7.20 7.74
C LEU A 313 22.65 -6.92 8.85
N SER A 314 22.55 -7.58 10.01
CA SER A 314 23.41 -7.32 11.17
C SER A 314 24.91 -7.44 10.86
N ALA A 315 25.30 -8.30 9.92
CA ALA A 315 26.69 -8.45 9.49
C ALA A 315 27.27 -7.17 8.83
N TRP A 316 26.42 -6.26 8.35
CA TRP A 316 26.88 -5.00 7.74
C TRP A 316 27.41 -4.01 8.77
N GLN A 317 27.17 -4.25 10.06
CA GLN A 317 27.67 -3.41 11.14
C GLN A 317 29.19 -3.28 11.13
N SER A 318 29.90 -4.36 10.77
CA SER A 318 31.37 -4.38 10.70
C SER A 318 31.94 -3.75 9.42
N LEU A 319 31.11 -3.41 8.43
CA LEU A 319 31.59 -2.80 7.19
C LEU A 319 31.96 -1.33 7.42
N PRO A 320 32.97 -0.79 6.71
CA PRO A 320 33.26 0.64 6.74
C PRO A 320 32.06 1.50 6.31
N SER A 321 31.98 2.73 6.83
CA SER A 321 31.02 3.71 6.31
C SER A 321 31.43 4.15 4.89
N GLY A 322 30.46 4.31 4.00
CA GLY A 322 30.70 4.69 2.61
C GLY A 322 29.58 4.24 1.66
N ALA A 323 29.76 4.52 0.37
CA ALA A 323 28.84 4.08 -0.68
C ALA A 323 29.21 2.67 -1.19
N TYR A 324 28.18 1.86 -1.39
CA TYR A 324 28.27 0.49 -1.88
C TYR A 324 27.27 0.25 -3.01
N LYS A 325 27.65 -0.60 -3.96
CA LYS A 325 26.73 -1.24 -4.90
C LYS A 325 26.28 -2.58 -4.31
N LEU A 326 25.00 -2.69 -4.01
CA LEU A 326 24.33 -3.95 -3.72
C LEU A 326 23.98 -4.63 -5.04
N ALA A 327 24.56 -5.80 -5.30
CA ALA A 327 24.24 -6.64 -6.44
C ALA A 327 23.59 -7.94 -5.94
N VAL A 328 22.41 -8.26 -6.46
CA VAL A 328 21.59 -9.40 -6.08
C VAL A 328 21.37 -10.25 -7.31
N SER A 329 21.51 -11.58 -7.18
CA SER A 329 21.20 -12.50 -8.26
C SER A 329 20.49 -13.75 -7.75
N ALA A 330 19.60 -14.28 -8.58
CA ALA A 330 18.89 -15.53 -8.32
C ALA A 330 18.60 -16.24 -9.64
N THR A 331 18.24 -17.51 -9.54
CA THR A 331 17.92 -18.35 -10.71
C THR A 331 16.58 -19.02 -10.48
N ASP A 332 15.75 -19.09 -11.52
CA ASP A 332 14.50 -19.84 -11.45
C ASP A 332 14.71 -21.37 -11.55
N GLU A 333 13.61 -22.12 -11.41
CA GLU A 333 13.59 -23.59 -11.50
C GLU A 333 14.13 -24.16 -12.82
N GLN A 334 14.17 -23.35 -13.89
CA GLN A 334 14.64 -23.73 -15.22
C GLN A 334 16.09 -23.27 -15.48
N GLY A 335 16.80 -22.74 -14.48
CA GLY A 335 18.18 -22.29 -14.64
C GLY A 335 18.33 -20.91 -15.26
N ARG A 336 17.25 -20.11 -15.37
CA ARG A 336 17.28 -18.78 -15.99
C ARG A 336 17.61 -17.73 -14.92
N LYS A 337 18.68 -16.97 -15.17
CA LYS A 337 19.23 -15.99 -14.22
C LYS A 337 18.44 -14.66 -14.23
N ALA A 338 18.26 -14.08 -13.07
CA ALA A 338 17.84 -12.70 -12.87
C ALA A 338 18.84 -11.96 -11.98
N ASP A 339 19.00 -10.65 -12.24
CA ASP A 339 19.95 -9.78 -11.57
C ASP A 339 19.26 -8.45 -11.19
N TYR A 340 19.65 -7.89 -10.06
CA TYR A 340 19.23 -6.58 -9.56
C TYR A 340 20.41 -5.84 -8.94
N GLU A 341 20.52 -4.54 -9.17
CA GLU A 341 21.55 -3.70 -8.58
C GLU A 341 20.95 -2.41 -8.01
N GLN A 342 21.45 -1.98 -6.84
CA GLN A 342 21.08 -0.73 -6.18
C GLN A 342 22.30 -0.13 -5.47
N GLU A 343 22.42 1.19 -5.44
CA GLU A 343 23.38 1.87 -4.58
C GLU A 343 22.80 2.10 -3.17
N VAL A 344 23.61 1.79 -2.16
CA VAL A 344 23.31 2.05 -0.75
C VAL A 344 24.50 2.77 -0.09
N VAL A 345 24.24 3.52 0.96
CA VAL A 345 25.25 4.18 1.78
C VAL A 345 25.17 3.61 3.18
N LEU A 346 26.25 2.96 3.61
CA LEU A 346 26.40 2.50 4.98
C LEU A 346 27.03 3.63 5.80
N PHE A 347 26.51 3.87 6.99
CA PHE A 347 27.07 4.87 7.90
C PHE A 347 26.90 4.43 9.35
N SER A 348 27.73 4.96 10.23
CA SER A 348 27.59 4.79 11.68
C SER A 348 26.92 6.01 12.28
N ILE A 349 26.09 5.79 13.29
CA ILE A 349 25.52 6.89 14.08
C ILE A 349 26.57 7.71 14.84
N ASN A 350 27.81 7.20 14.91
CA ASN A 350 28.96 7.85 15.53
C ASN A 350 29.91 8.48 14.51
N ASP A 351 29.59 8.44 13.21
CA ASP A 351 30.40 9.11 12.19
C ASP A 351 30.42 10.61 12.44
N THR A 352 31.62 11.20 12.46
CA THR A 352 31.81 12.63 12.72
C THR A 352 31.77 13.48 11.45
N ARG A 353 31.69 12.84 10.27
CA ARG A 353 31.61 13.46 8.95
C ARG A 353 30.70 12.63 8.04
N PRO A 354 30.11 13.20 6.98
CA PRO A 354 29.28 12.41 6.07
C PRO A 354 30.10 11.28 5.43
N PRO A 355 29.53 10.07 5.30
CA PRO A 355 30.22 8.91 4.71
C PRO A 355 30.49 9.06 3.20
N VAL A 356 29.79 10.00 2.55
CA VAL A 356 29.87 10.32 1.13
C VAL A 356 29.79 11.84 0.96
N ASP A 357 30.40 12.41 -0.07
CA ASP A 357 30.33 13.86 -0.34
C ASP A 357 28.88 14.30 -0.49
N THR A 358 28.40 15.07 0.50
CA THR A 358 26.99 15.46 0.61
C THR A 358 26.89 16.91 1.07
N LYS A 359 26.15 17.74 0.33
CA LYS A 359 25.93 19.15 0.69
C LYS A 359 25.04 19.30 1.93
N LEU A 360 24.05 18.43 2.08
CA LEU A 360 23.13 18.36 3.22
C LEU A 360 22.97 16.90 3.62
N TRP A 361 23.64 16.49 4.70
CA TRP A 361 23.47 15.18 5.31
C TRP A 361 22.38 15.25 6.36
N TYR A 362 21.39 14.35 6.28
CA TYR A 362 20.32 14.21 7.27
C TYR A 362 20.01 12.74 7.48
N TYR A 363 19.87 12.34 8.75
CA TYR A 363 19.37 11.02 9.11
C TYR A 363 18.41 11.10 10.32
N PRO A 364 17.14 10.71 10.18
CA PRO A 364 16.19 10.69 11.29
C PRO A 364 16.52 9.54 12.24
N VAL A 365 16.76 9.84 13.52
CA VAL A 365 16.93 8.81 14.56
C VAL A 365 15.61 8.57 15.28
N ASN A 366 14.94 9.64 15.67
CA ASN A 366 13.58 9.64 16.18
C ASN A 366 12.91 10.97 15.85
N THR A 367 11.91 10.97 14.98
CA THR A 367 11.17 12.18 14.60
C THR A 367 9.77 12.24 15.20
N LYS A 368 9.28 11.14 15.79
CA LYS A 368 8.01 11.09 16.53
C LYS A 368 8.31 11.06 18.03
N PHE A 369 8.04 12.15 18.72
CA PHE A 369 8.56 12.38 20.07
C PHE A 369 7.50 12.76 21.10
N ASP A 370 7.76 12.39 22.34
CA ASP A 370 6.94 12.72 23.52
C ASP A 370 7.85 12.99 24.74
N ALA A 371 7.26 13.20 25.91
CA ALA A 371 8.00 13.51 27.15
C ALA A 371 9.00 12.41 27.57
N SER A 372 8.76 11.15 27.17
CA SER A 372 9.60 9.98 27.45
C SER A 372 10.50 9.57 26.28
N HIS A 373 10.15 9.93 25.05
CA HIS A 373 10.86 9.59 23.83
C HIS A 373 11.27 10.88 23.10
N PRO A 374 12.40 11.50 23.45
CA PRO A 374 12.84 12.75 22.84
C PRO A 374 13.19 12.58 21.34
N ALA A 375 13.04 13.65 20.55
CA ALA A 375 13.41 13.64 19.16
C ALA A 375 14.94 13.69 18.99
N SER A 376 15.45 13.02 17.96
CA SER A 376 16.86 13.05 17.60
C SER A 376 17.07 12.82 16.10
N PHE A 377 18.07 13.47 15.53
CA PHE A 377 18.49 13.27 14.16
C PHE A 377 19.97 13.64 14.02
N LEU A 378 20.60 13.16 12.96
CA LEU A 378 21.92 13.62 12.53
C LEU A 378 21.75 14.67 11.44
N PHE A 379 22.52 15.75 11.52
CA PHE A 379 22.62 16.74 10.46
C PHE A 379 24.07 17.15 10.24
N GLY A 380 24.48 17.36 9.00
CA GLY A 380 25.83 17.75 8.66
C GLY A 380 26.02 18.15 7.21
N THR A 381 27.28 18.40 6.86
CA THR A 381 27.69 18.74 5.49
C THR A 381 29.13 18.32 5.24
N SER A 382 29.46 17.96 4.00
CA SER A 382 30.83 17.73 3.54
C SER A 382 31.55 19.03 3.16
N GLU A 383 30.82 20.15 3.11
CA GLU A 383 31.40 21.47 2.87
C GLU A 383 32.30 21.91 4.01
N LYS A 384 33.44 22.49 3.67
CA LYS A 384 34.36 23.10 4.64
C LYS A 384 33.95 24.54 4.92
N ASP A 385 34.02 24.99 6.17
CA ASP A 385 33.70 26.37 6.56
C ASP A 385 32.31 26.83 6.07
N ALA A 386 31.26 26.08 6.44
CA ALA A 386 29.87 26.36 6.11
C ALA A 386 29.15 27.02 7.30
N TYR A 387 28.46 28.13 7.04
CA TYR A 387 27.66 28.86 8.02
C TYR A 387 26.19 28.61 7.73
N ILE A 388 25.54 27.83 8.58
CA ILE A 388 24.21 27.29 8.39
C ILE A 388 23.23 28.03 9.28
N LEU A 389 22.37 28.84 8.69
CA LEU A 389 21.23 29.42 9.35
C LEU A 389 20.23 28.30 9.70
N THR A 390 19.90 28.22 10.98
CA THR A 390 18.91 27.30 11.53
C THR A 390 17.74 28.07 12.11
N ASP A 391 16.53 27.76 11.63
CA ASP A 391 15.28 28.29 12.17
C ASP A 391 14.43 27.14 12.70
N ILE A 392 13.96 27.26 13.93
CA ILE A 392 13.05 26.30 14.56
C ILE A 392 11.71 26.96 14.78
N ARG A 393 10.64 26.31 14.32
CA ARG A 393 9.28 26.86 14.35
C ARG A 393 8.30 25.85 14.91
N CYS A 394 7.26 26.35 15.58
CA CYS A 394 6.05 25.62 15.95
C CYS A 394 4.87 26.33 15.30
N GLY A 395 4.26 25.71 14.29
CA GLY A 395 3.29 26.36 13.43
C GLY A 395 3.84 27.67 12.84
N ASN A 396 3.12 28.78 13.05
CA ASN A 396 3.53 30.11 12.58
C ASN A 396 4.53 30.84 13.50
N ARG A 397 4.83 30.28 14.67
CA ARG A 397 5.71 30.90 15.67
C ARG A 397 7.16 30.45 15.46
N ARG A 398 8.08 31.39 15.26
CA ARG A 398 9.53 31.10 15.32
C ARG A 398 9.96 31.02 16.78
N LEU A 399 10.52 29.88 17.18
CA LEU A 399 11.00 29.62 18.54
C LEU A 399 12.46 30.02 18.70
N GLU A 400 13.28 29.65 17.71
CA GLU A 400 14.73 29.85 17.73
C GLU A 400 15.24 30.19 16.32
N SER A 401 16.29 31.00 16.25
CA SER A 401 17.02 31.33 15.02
C SER A 401 18.49 31.57 15.37
N ASN A 402 19.40 30.79 14.78
CA ASN A 402 20.83 30.84 15.06
C ASN A 402 21.65 30.42 13.84
N VAL A 403 22.97 30.64 13.89
CA VAL A 403 23.90 30.21 12.84
C VAL A 403 24.84 29.15 13.40
N LEU A 404 24.87 28.00 12.76
CA LEU A 404 25.78 26.89 13.05
C LEU A 404 26.97 26.93 12.11
N HIS A 405 28.18 26.79 12.64
CA HIS A 405 29.39 26.65 11.84
C HIS A 405 29.80 25.19 11.76
N LEU A 406 29.77 24.61 10.56
CA LEU A 406 30.17 23.22 10.28
C LEU A 406 31.29 23.19 9.24
N SER A 407 32.15 22.18 9.31
CA SER A 407 33.23 22.01 8.34
C SER A 407 33.58 20.53 8.16
N ASP A 408 33.07 19.93 7.08
CA ASP A 408 33.13 18.48 6.81
C ASP A 408 32.76 17.65 8.05
N SER A 409 31.58 17.95 8.61
CA SER A 409 31.18 17.46 9.93
C SER A 409 29.69 17.09 10.00
N VAL A 410 29.40 16.06 10.78
CA VAL A 410 28.04 15.64 11.17
C VAL A 410 27.89 15.78 12.67
N MET A 411 26.75 16.29 13.11
CA MET A 411 26.39 16.44 14.51
C MET A 411 25.03 15.82 14.78
N ARG A 412 24.85 15.33 16.01
CA ARG A 412 23.55 14.87 16.51
C ARG A 412 22.82 16.01 17.18
N PHE A 413 21.56 16.15 16.83
CA PHE A 413 20.63 17.06 17.49
C PHE A 413 19.69 16.26 18.40
N HIS A 414 19.29 16.90 19.50
CA HIS A 414 18.42 16.30 20.51
C HIS A 414 17.40 17.33 20.96
N TYR A 415 16.11 16.98 20.85
CA TYR A 415 15.00 17.85 21.19
C TYR A 415 14.05 17.12 22.16
N PRO A 416 14.18 17.36 23.48
CA PRO A 416 13.19 16.88 24.44
C PRO A 416 11.86 17.59 24.19
N TYR A 417 10.74 16.88 24.36
CA TYR A 417 9.41 17.46 24.18
C TYR A 417 9.16 18.58 25.20
N LYS A 418 8.56 19.68 24.73
CA LYS A 418 8.05 20.77 25.56
C LYS A 418 6.62 21.07 25.12
N GLU A 419 5.74 21.41 26.07
CA GLU A 419 4.35 21.77 25.80
C GLU A 419 4.22 22.88 24.75
N GLU A 420 5.17 23.82 24.73
CA GLU A 420 5.18 24.93 23.78
C GLU A 420 5.39 24.52 22.31
N TYR A 421 5.76 23.26 22.05
CA TYR A 421 5.91 22.69 20.72
C TYR A 421 4.58 22.17 20.15
N GLY A 422 3.52 22.07 20.96
CA GLY A 422 2.21 21.61 20.50
C GLY A 422 2.30 20.27 19.75
N ASP A 423 1.88 20.28 18.48
CA ASP A 423 1.85 19.12 17.59
C ASP A 423 3.21 18.78 16.97
N GLY A 424 4.21 19.66 17.11
CA GLY A 424 5.55 19.40 16.57
C GLY A 424 6.36 20.64 16.21
N LEU A 425 7.55 20.37 15.68
CA LEU A 425 8.51 21.38 15.24
C LEU A 425 8.79 21.23 13.75
N VAL A 426 8.94 22.37 13.07
CA VAL A 426 9.55 22.44 11.75
C VAL A 426 10.91 23.10 11.90
N LEU A 427 11.97 22.39 11.49
CA LEU A 427 13.32 22.91 11.50
C LEU A 427 13.76 23.18 10.07
N SER A 428 14.35 24.35 9.86
CA SER A 428 14.87 24.80 8.57
C SER A 428 16.36 25.01 8.67
N PHE A 429 17.10 24.43 7.73
CA PHE A 429 18.55 24.56 7.63
C PHE A 429 18.86 25.19 6.29
N CYS A 430 19.62 26.27 6.27
CA CYS A 430 19.98 26.96 5.05
C CYS A 430 21.39 27.52 5.09
N PHE A 431 22.15 27.36 4.00
CA PHE A 431 23.44 28.02 3.85
C PHE A 431 23.74 28.30 2.38
N VAL A 432 24.70 29.19 2.15
CA VAL A 432 25.24 29.47 0.81
C VAL A 432 26.69 29.04 0.77
N LYS A 433 27.07 28.32 -0.27
CA LYS A 433 28.46 27.94 -0.52
C LYS A 433 28.75 28.01 -2.01
N ALA A 434 29.86 28.65 -2.38
CA ALA A 434 30.27 28.85 -3.76
C ALA A 434 29.15 29.40 -4.67
N GLY A 435 28.40 30.39 -4.18
CA GLY A 435 27.29 31.02 -4.92
C GLY A 435 26.02 30.16 -5.05
N GLN A 436 25.97 28.99 -4.42
CA GLN A 436 24.79 28.11 -4.43
C GLN A 436 24.09 28.11 -3.07
N LEU A 437 22.77 28.25 -3.11
CA LEU A 437 21.89 28.15 -1.94
C LEU A 437 21.50 26.70 -1.69
N TYR A 438 21.78 26.21 -0.49
CA TYR A 438 21.34 24.91 0.00
C TYR A 438 20.30 25.11 1.09
N ARG A 439 19.20 24.36 1.03
CA ARG A 439 18.12 24.44 2.02
C ARG A 439 17.48 23.07 2.24
N GLN A 440 17.16 22.76 3.49
CA GLN A 440 16.45 21.55 3.91
C GLN A 440 15.45 21.91 5.01
N GLN A 441 14.28 21.29 4.98
CA GLN A 441 13.32 21.34 6.08
C GLN A 441 12.97 19.94 6.53
N PHE A 442 12.70 19.78 7.82
CA PHE A 442 12.20 18.52 8.37
C PHE A 442 11.31 18.77 9.57
N SER A 443 10.38 17.84 9.78
CA SER A 443 9.39 17.89 10.84
C SER A 443 9.74 16.91 11.95
N LEU A 444 9.57 17.37 13.19
CA LEU A 444 9.49 16.53 14.37
C LEU A 444 8.04 16.57 14.83
N GLU A 445 7.39 15.41 14.88
CA GLU A 445 5.96 15.29 15.16
C GLU A 445 5.73 14.79 16.58
N LYS A 446 4.70 15.31 17.25
CA LYS A 446 4.25 14.73 18.51
C LYS A 446 3.86 13.26 18.28
N LYS A 447 4.43 12.35 19.08
CA LYS A 447 4.07 10.94 19.03
C LYS A 447 2.64 10.79 19.53
N LEU A 448 1.75 10.31 18.66
CA LEU A 448 0.37 10.02 19.01
C LEU A 448 0.27 8.71 19.79
N PRO A 449 -0.66 8.60 20.75
CA PRO A 449 -0.92 7.35 21.45
C PRO A 449 -1.46 6.29 20.48
N GLU A 450 -1.05 5.03 20.67
CA GLU A 450 -1.63 3.88 19.95
C GLU A 450 -3.09 3.69 20.41
N LYS A 451 -4.01 3.53 19.45
CA LYS A 451 -5.46 3.39 19.71
C LYS A 451 -6.12 2.19 19.03
N GLU A 452 -5.35 1.38 18.30
CA GLU A 452 -5.89 0.24 17.56
C GLU A 452 -6.37 -0.87 18.51
N LEU A 453 -7.65 -1.23 18.41
CA LEU A 453 -8.20 -2.34 19.19
C LEU A 453 -7.67 -3.68 18.67
N LYS A 454 -7.20 -4.52 19.59
CA LYS A 454 -6.73 -5.87 19.28
C LYS A 454 -7.88 -6.85 19.43
N ILE A 455 -8.30 -7.46 18.32
CA ILE A 455 -9.36 -8.48 18.28
C ILE A 455 -8.73 -9.85 18.09
N THR A 456 -8.99 -10.77 19.03
CA THR A 456 -8.53 -12.17 18.94
C THR A 456 -9.71 -13.12 18.87
N ARG A 457 -9.63 -14.12 17.97
CA ARG A 457 -10.62 -15.19 17.82
C ARG A 457 -10.31 -16.32 18.79
N GLU A 458 -11.20 -16.61 19.72
CA GLU A 458 -11.04 -17.73 20.68
C GLU A 458 -11.72 -19.00 20.17
N VAL A 459 -12.91 -18.85 19.58
CA VAL A 459 -13.67 -19.94 18.97
C VAL A 459 -14.14 -19.46 17.60
N PHE A 460 -13.65 -20.09 16.55
CA PHE A 460 -14.02 -19.81 15.16
C PHE A 460 -13.81 -21.07 14.31
N ARG A 461 -14.77 -21.39 13.44
CA ARG A 461 -14.69 -22.54 12.52
C ARG A 461 -15.00 -22.08 11.11
N ASP A 462 -14.15 -22.50 10.18
CA ASP A 462 -14.25 -22.10 8.77
C ASP A 462 -15.26 -22.95 7.99
N ASN A 463 -15.50 -24.21 8.40
CA ASN A 463 -16.38 -25.14 7.71
C ASN A 463 -17.61 -25.49 8.55
N LEU A 464 -18.79 -25.20 8.02
CA LEU A 464 -20.08 -25.39 8.70
C LEU A 464 -20.99 -26.31 7.90
N ARG A 465 -21.90 -27.01 8.58
CA ARG A 465 -23.00 -27.75 7.93
C ARG A 465 -24.24 -26.86 7.79
N PRO A 466 -25.03 -27.00 6.72
CA PRO A 466 -26.30 -26.27 6.59
C PRO A 466 -27.21 -26.49 7.79
N GLY A 467 -27.71 -25.40 8.38
CA GLY A 467 -28.61 -25.42 9.54
C GLY A 467 -27.95 -25.76 10.88
N GLN A 468 -26.63 -25.91 10.94
CA GLN A 468 -25.91 -26.11 12.20
C GLN A 468 -25.90 -24.83 13.03
N GLU A 469 -26.19 -24.96 14.33
CA GLU A 469 -25.96 -23.88 15.31
C GLU A 469 -24.45 -23.73 15.57
N GLU A 470 -23.96 -22.49 15.56
CA GLU A 470 -22.54 -22.17 15.74
C GLU A 470 -22.37 -21.01 16.73
N GLU A 471 -21.34 -21.10 17.57
CA GLU A 471 -20.94 -20.03 18.50
C GLU A 471 -19.55 -19.54 18.11
N TRP A 472 -19.43 -18.23 17.86
CA TRP A 472 -18.14 -17.56 17.67
C TRP A 472 -17.80 -16.71 18.88
N ARG A 473 -16.54 -16.79 19.33
CA ARG A 473 -16.06 -16.04 20.50
C ARG A 473 -14.86 -15.18 20.14
N PHE A 474 -14.96 -13.89 20.47
CA PHE A 474 -13.94 -12.89 20.23
C PHE A 474 -13.60 -12.16 21.53
N THR A 475 -12.32 -11.82 21.69
CA THR A 475 -11.83 -10.96 22.78
C THR A 475 -11.29 -9.67 22.18
N VAL A 476 -11.77 -8.53 22.68
CA VAL A 476 -11.38 -7.19 22.23
C VAL A 476 -10.64 -6.47 23.35
N LYS A 477 -9.41 -6.02 23.06
CA LYS A 477 -8.53 -5.34 24.03
C LYS A 477 -7.99 -4.03 23.48
N THR A 478 -7.69 -3.11 24.38
CA THR A 478 -6.92 -1.89 24.05
C THR A 478 -5.47 -2.27 23.68
N PRO A 479 -4.70 -1.37 23.05
CA PRO A 479 -3.29 -1.60 22.76
C PRO A 479 -2.45 -2.01 23.98
N GLN A 480 -2.83 -1.50 25.17
CA GLN A 480 -2.21 -1.77 26.47
C GLN A 480 -2.62 -3.14 27.06
N GLY A 481 -3.49 -3.89 26.38
CA GLY A 481 -3.91 -5.23 26.80
C GLY A 481 -5.08 -5.27 27.78
N LEU A 482 -5.72 -4.14 28.05
CA LEU A 482 -6.90 -4.05 28.92
C LEU A 482 -8.17 -4.39 28.12
N PRO A 483 -9.24 -4.91 28.76
CA PRO A 483 -10.53 -5.06 28.10
C PRO A 483 -11.00 -3.73 27.51
N ALA A 484 -11.45 -3.74 26.25
CA ALA A 484 -11.97 -2.55 25.60
C ALA A 484 -13.49 -2.45 25.78
N GLU A 485 -13.98 -1.25 26.05
CA GLU A 485 -15.39 -0.90 25.85
C GLU A 485 -15.59 -0.69 24.35
N ALA A 486 -16.31 -1.61 23.70
CA ALA A 486 -16.42 -1.64 22.25
C ALA A 486 -17.79 -2.15 21.79
N GLU A 487 -18.27 -1.61 20.67
CA GLU A 487 -19.38 -2.16 19.91
C GLU A 487 -18.83 -3.01 18.75
N MET A 488 -19.36 -4.22 18.57
CA MET A 488 -18.94 -5.13 17.49
C MET A 488 -20.08 -5.33 16.49
N LEU A 489 -19.72 -5.32 15.20
CA LEU A 489 -20.60 -5.61 14.08
C LEU A 489 -20.00 -6.74 13.24
N THR A 490 -20.82 -7.73 12.89
CA THR A 490 -20.42 -8.89 12.08
C THR A 490 -21.39 -9.03 10.91
N PHE A 491 -20.85 -9.27 9.72
CA PHE A 491 -21.63 -9.55 8.51
C PHE A 491 -21.27 -10.93 7.97
N MET A 492 -22.27 -11.64 7.45
CA MET A 492 -22.10 -12.91 6.76
C MET A 492 -23.07 -12.94 5.58
N TYR A 493 -22.55 -13.16 4.37
CA TYR A 493 -23.35 -13.25 3.15
C TYR A 493 -22.79 -14.32 2.21
N ASP A 494 -23.57 -14.64 1.17
CA ASP A 494 -23.25 -15.67 0.18
C ASP A 494 -22.17 -15.18 -0.78
N ALA A 495 -21.06 -15.91 -0.92
CA ALA A 495 -19.92 -15.51 -1.77
C ALA A 495 -20.28 -15.39 -3.25
N SER A 496 -21.42 -15.95 -3.71
CA SER A 496 -21.92 -15.73 -5.08
C SER A 496 -22.39 -14.29 -5.35
N LEU A 497 -22.32 -13.40 -4.36
CA LEU A 497 -22.68 -12.00 -4.45
C LEU A 497 -21.46 -11.06 -4.65
N ASP A 498 -20.24 -11.60 -4.60
CA ASP A 498 -18.98 -10.85 -4.79
C ASP A 498 -18.55 -10.77 -6.26
#